data_AF-A0A397HH27-F1
#
_entry.id   AF-A0A397HH27-F1
#
_cell.length_a   1.000
_cell.length_b   1.000
_cell.length_c   1.000
_cell.angle_alpha   90.00
_cell.angle_beta   90.00
_cell.angle_gamma   90.00
#
_symmetry.space_group_name_H-M   'P 1'
#
loop_
_entity.id
_entity.type
_entity.pdbx_description
1 polymer ?
#
loop_
_entity_poly.entity_id
_entity_poly.type
_entity_poly.pdbx_seq_one_letter_code
_entity_poly.pdbx_strand_id
1 'polypeptide(L)'
;MKLSYDQLDLKLDQKKNSDKHKYINNFNDVDLIKNFYFSYTLDITHTLQHYMTRPPNHWISPIIHGFVDQSKISISGRNIFVTLIARRSRHFVDARFLKRGVNDQGYVANDVETEQIVSEMSITSFHRSGLYDNPHYTSYVQHRGSIPLFWSQDVTNMAPKPPISIDFLDPFYAAAALHYDNMFKRYGAPIIVLNLIKLGKGDDDVMELMEGFAEEKLDIPKKYAMMQAVGSSQGGAPKSRYQAYEGWLKTEKLVVNSNHYHNSSDKKDTQRRFKIKE
;
A
#
# COMPACT_ATOMS: atom_id res chain seq x y z
N MET A 1 13.34 27.24 47.68
CA MET A 1 12.86 28.52 47.15
C MET A 1 11.80 28.19 46.09
N LYS A 2 10.50 28.30 46.43
CA LYS A 2 9.40 28.05 45.47
C LYS A 2 9.22 29.30 44.62
N LEU A 3 9.15 29.15 43.30
CA LEU A 3 8.86 30.24 42.37
C LEU A 3 7.47 30.82 42.67
N SER A 4 7.29 32.13 42.54
CA SER A 4 5.95 32.75 42.64
C SER A 4 5.08 32.31 41.47
N TYR A 5 3.75 32.41 41.61
CA TYR A 5 2.80 32.06 40.55
C TYR A 5 3.10 32.81 39.23
N ASP A 6 3.38 34.11 39.29
CA ASP A 6 3.72 34.91 38.11
C ASP A 6 4.99 34.40 37.37
N GLN A 7 5.97 33.89 38.13
CA GLN A 7 7.21 33.31 37.56
C GLN A 7 6.97 31.94 36.92
N LEU A 8 5.97 31.19 37.39
CA LEU A 8 5.56 29.92 36.77
C LEU A 8 4.81 30.17 35.46
N ASP A 9 3.90 31.14 35.43
CA ASP A 9 3.13 31.50 34.24
C ASP A 9 4.03 32.04 33.11
N LEU A 10 4.99 32.91 33.44
CA LEU A 10 6.01 33.37 32.48
C LEU A 10 6.84 32.22 31.88
N LYS A 11 7.22 31.22 32.69
CA LYS A 11 7.95 30.04 32.21
C LYS A 11 7.09 29.14 31.35
N LEU A 12 5.81 28.96 31.70
CA LEU A 12 4.84 28.23 30.90
C LEU A 12 4.64 28.88 29.53
N ASP A 13 4.55 30.20 29.46
CA ASP A 13 4.38 30.93 28.21
C ASP A 13 5.66 30.95 27.35
N GLN A 14 6.84 31.05 27.96
CA GLN A 14 8.12 30.89 27.25
C GLN A 14 8.27 29.48 26.68
N LYS A 15 7.87 28.45 27.44
CA LYS A 15 7.90 27.06 26.96
C LYS A 15 6.91 26.83 25.82
N LYS A 16 5.66 27.29 25.96
CA LYS A 16 4.65 27.25 24.87
C LYS A 16 5.16 27.95 23.61
N ASN A 17 5.81 29.10 23.77
CA ASN A 17 6.41 29.81 22.64
C ASN A 17 7.55 29.00 22.02
N SER A 18 8.45 28.42 22.81
CA SER A 18 9.53 27.55 22.30
C SER A 18 9.00 26.33 21.55
N ASP A 19 8.01 25.64 22.11
CA ASP A 19 7.37 24.48 21.50
C ASP A 19 6.66 24.88 20.19
N LYS A 20 5.94 26.02 20.18
CA LYS A 20 5.31 26.57 18.97
C LYS A 20 6.34 26.84 17.87
N HIS A 21 7.48 27.45 18.18
CA HIS A 21 8.54 27.70 17.19
C HIS A 21 9.12 26.38 16.66
N LYS A 22 9.29 25.37 17.51
CA LYS A 22 9.72 24.04 17.09
C LYS A 22 8.73 23.40 16.11
N TYR A 23 7.43 23.45 16.38
CA TYR A 23 6.42 22.91 15.48
C TYR A 23 6.35 23.65 14.15
N ILE A 24 6.45 24.99 14.17
CA ILE A 24 6.47 25.80 12.94
C ILE A 24 7.70 25.46 12.10
N ASN A 25 8.88 25.32 12.72
CA ASN A 25 10.09 24.95 12.00
C ASN A 25 9.97 23.55 11.39
N ASN A 26 9.54 22.56 12.18
CA ASN A 26 9.30 21.21 11.66
C ASN A 26 8.28 21.17 10.51
N PHE A 27 7.27 22.03 10.54
CA PHE A 27 6.28 22.14 9.47
C PHE A 27 6.88 22.80 8.23
N ASN A 28 7.67 23.87 8.38
CA ASN A 28 8.35 24.55 7.29
C ASN A 28 9.41 23.66 6.61
N ASP A 29 9.96 22.68 7.33
CA ASP A 29 10.85 21.65 6.78
C ASP A 29 10.10 20.69 5.83
N VAL A 30 8.76 20.61 5.92
CA VAL A 30 7.96 19.82 4.99
C VAL A 30 7.80 20.60 3.69
N ASP A 31 8.57 20.20 2.69
CA ASP A 31 8.45 20.74 1.34
C ASP A 31 7.20 20.20 0.64
N LEU A 32 6.11 20.98 0.71
CA LEU A 32 4.84 20.65 0.06
C LEU A 32 4.92 20.65 -1.48
N ILE A 33 5.98 21.17 -2.08
CA ILE A 33 6.17 21.15 -3.54
C ILE A 33 6.70 19.78 -3.97
N LYS A 34 7.36 19.05 -3.07
CA LYS A 34 7.95 17.75 -3.38
C LYS A 34 7.06 16.62 -2.92
N ASN A 35 6.73 15.73 -3.84
CA ASN A 35 6.03 14.46 -3.59
C ASN A 35 4.58 14.61 -3.10
N PHE A 36 3.99 15.82 -3.14
CA PHE A 36 2.57 16.01 -2.90
C PHE A 36 1.84 16.31 -4.21
N TYR A 37 0.72 15.64 -4.41
CA TYR A 37 -0.09 15.77 -5.63
C TYR A 37 -1.56 15.93 -5.27
N PHE A 38 -2.30 16.62 -6.12
CA PHE A 38 -3.75 16.72 -6.06
C PHE A 38 -4.31 16.90 -7.47
N SER A 39 -5.62 16.70 -7.62
CA SER A 39 -6.35 17.06 -8.83
C SER A 39 -7.64 17.76 -8.44
N TYR A 40 -8.01 18.78 -9.22
CA TYR A 40 -9.27 19.51 -9.02
C TYR A 40 -10.48 18.69 -9.50
N THR A 41 -10.26 17.81 -10.46
CA THR A 41 -11.33 17.05 -11.12
C THR A 41 -11.40 15.61 -10.65
N LEU A 42 -10.30 15.08 -10.15
CA LEU A 42 -10.18 13.68 -9.72
C LEU A 42 -9.80 13.58 -8.25
N ASP A 43 -10.53 12.78 -7.50
CA ASP A 43 -10.06 12.28 -6.21
C ASP A 43 -8.96 11.22 -6.42
N ILE A 44 -7.72 11.68 -6.41
CA ILE A 44 -6.54 10.82 -6.53
C ILE A 44 -6.16 10.13 -5.21
N THR A 45 -6.94 10.27 -4.13
CA THR A 45 -6.71 9.54 -2.88
C THR A 45 -7.24 8.12 -2.90
N HIS A 46 -8.12 7.80 -3.85
CA HIS A 46 -8.70 6.49 -4.05
C HIS A 46 -8.27 5.90 -5.40
N THR A 47 -8.36 4.57 -5.51
CA THR A 47 -8.12 3.85 -6.78
C THR A 47 -9.26 4.11 -7.77
N LEU A 48 -9.00 3.93 -9.07
CA LEU A 48 -10.06 4.00 -10.09
C LEU A 48 -11.17 2.97 -9.84
N GLN A 49 -10.88 1.84 -9.18
CA GLN A 49 -11.89 0.84 -8.80
C GLN A 49 -12.93 1.40 -7.82
N HIS A 50 -12.53 2.32 -6.95
CA HIS A 50 -13.42 2.95 -5.98
C HIS A 50 -14.10 4.22 -6.54
N TYR A 51 -13.70 4.64 -7.74
CA TYR A 51 -14.06 5.92 -8.32
C TYR A 51 -15.43 5.88 -9.02
N MET A 52 -16.53 6.08 -8.28
CA MET A 52 -17.84 6.45 -8.88
C MET A 52 -18.79 7.28 -7.98
N THR A 53 -18.45 7.66 -6.72
CA THR A 53 -19.51 8.09 -5.78
C THR A 53 -19.33 9.40 -5.02
N ARG A 54 -18.36 10.28 -5.32
CA ARG A 54 -18.31 11.58 -4.62
C ARG A 54 -17.77 12.74 -5.45
N PRO A 55 -18.55 13.81 -5.71
CA PRO A 55 -18.02 15.03 -6.28
C PRO A 55 -17.08 15.72 -5.28
N PRO A 56 -15.95 16.30 -5.72
CA PRO A 56 -15.05 17.07 -4.86
C PRO A 56 -15.79 18.25 -4.20
N ASN A 57 -15.47 18.55 -2.95
CA ASN A 57 -15.93 19.78 -2.30
C ASN A 57 -15.07 20.96 -2.79
N HIS A 58 -15.69 22.05 -3.23
CA HIS A 58 -15.00 23.24 -3.75
C HIS A 58 -13.99 23.88 -2.77
N TRP A 59 -14.15 23.66 -1.45
CA TRP A 59 -13.24 24.20 -0.44
C TRP A 59 -12.18 23.21 0.06
N ILE A 60 -12.29 21.92 -0.29
CA ILE A 60 -11.39 20.87 0.23
C ILE A 60 -10.85 20.08 -0.93
N SER A 61 -9.58 20.32 -1.27
CA SER A 61 -8.83 19.54 -2.25
C SER A 61 -7.97 18.49 -1.54
N PRO A 62 -8.28 17.19 -1.69
CA PRO A 62 -7.49 16.15 -1.03
C PRO A 62 -6.13 15.99 -1.72
N ILE A 63 -5.07 15.95 -0.91
CA ILE A 63 -3.68 15.73 -1.37
C ILE A 63 -3.23 14.30 -1.07
N ILE A 64 -2.37 13.76 -1.93
CA ILE A 64 -1.60 12.53 -1.66
C ILE A 64 -0.13 12.87 -1.47
N HIS A 65 0.55 12.05 -0.67
CA HIS A 65 2.00 12.03 -0.60
C HIS A 65 2.51 10.77 -1.30
N GLY A 66 3.45 10.90 -2.23
CA GLY A 66 4.01 9.79 -2.99
C GLY A 66 4.52 10.21 -4.36
N PHE A 67 3.94 9.66 -5.43
CA PHE A 67 4.43 9.87 -6.79
C PHE A 67 3.26 9.84 -7.79
N VAL A 68 3.31 10.71 -8.79
CA VAL A 68 2.42 10.68 -9.96
C VAL A 68 3.25 11.02 -11.18
N ASP A 69 3.19 10.16 -12.19
CA ASP A 69 3.76 10.44 -13.51
C ASP A 69 2.95 9.77 -14.62
N GLN A 70 2.98 10.36 -15.81
CA GLN A 70 2.31 9.83 -16.99
C GLN A 70 3.24 9.88 -18.19
N SER A 71 3.36 8.74 -18.86
CA SER A 71 4.15 8.58 -20.08
C SER A 71 3.27 8.21 -21.26
N LYS A 72 3.53 8.82 -22.41
CA LYS A 72 2.90 8.46 -23.69
C LYS A 72 3.75 7.41 -24.40
N ILE A 73 3.14 6.32 -24.80
CA ILE A 73 3.80 5.21 -25.51
C ILE A 73 3.02 4.93 -26.80
N SER A 74 3.74 4.67 -27.89
CA SER A 74 3.14 4.23 -29.16
C SER A 74 3.40 2.73 -29.34
N ILE A 75 2.34 1.93 -29.41
CA ILE A 75 2.40 0.48 -29.60
C ILE A 75 1.55 0.14 -30.83
N SER A 76 2.18 -0.48 -31.85
CA SER A 76 1.48 -0.91 -33.07
C SER A 76 0.64 0.19 -33.72
N GLY A 77 1.14 1.43 -33.72
CA GLY A 77 0.46 2.60 -34.29
C GLY A 77 -0.61 3.24 -33.39
N ARG A 78 -0.84 2.72 -32.18
CA ARG A 78 -1.78 3.29 -31.20
C ARG A 78 -1.01 4.02 -30.10
N ASN A 79 -1.44 5.25 -29.82
CA ASN A 79 -0.93 6.01 -28.68
C ASN A 79 -1.70 5.63 -27.42
N ILE A 80 -0.99 5.09 -26.44
CA ILE A 80 -1.50 4.83 -25.09
C ILE A 80 -0.80 5.76 -24.09
N PHE A 81 -1.51 6.10 -23.04
CA PHE A 81 -0.94 6.76 -21.87
C PHE A 81 -0.88 5.77 -20.72
N VAL A 82 0.30 5.64 -20.14
CA VAL A 82 0.53 4.87 -18.91
C VAL A 82 0.77 5.86 -17.80
N THR A 83 -0.13 5.89 -16.82
CA THR A 83 0.00 6.68 -15.60
C THR A 83 0.37 5.77 -14.45
N LEU A 84 1.37 6.16 -13.67
CA LEU A 84 1.73 5.50 -12.43
C LEU A 84 1.45 6.43 -11.27
N ILE A 85 0.66 5.98 -10.31
CA ILE A 85 0.36 6.70 -9.08
C ILE A 85 0.82 5.85 -7.90
N ALA A 86 1.61 6.41 -6.99
CA ALA A 86 1.96 5.80 -5.72
C ALA A 86 1.45 6.70 -4.58
N ARG A 87 0.68 6.11 -3.66
CA ARG A 87 0.05 6.79 -2.52
C ARG A 87 0.57 6.22 -1.23
N ARG A 88 1.25 7.03 -0.41
CA ARG A 88 1.72 6.65 0.91
C ARG A 88 0.62 6.89 1.95
N SER A 89 0.39 5.92 2.82
CA SER A 89 -0.55 6.04 3.92
C SER A 89 -0.12 7.09 4.96
N ARG A 90 -1.11 7.79 5.52
CA ARG A 90 -0.94 8.76 6.62
C ARG A 90 -1.15 8.17 8.02
N HIS A 91 -1.67 6.94 8.11
CA HIS A 91 -2.19 6.41 9.38
C HIS A 91 -1.11 5.86 10.31
N PHE A 92 0.02 5.42 9.77
CA PHE A 92 1.13 4.92 10.58
C PHE A 92 2.47 5.47 10.06
N VAL A 93 2.62 6.78 10.27
CA VAL A 93 3.79 7.57 9.85
C VAL A 93 4.73 7.77 11.04
N ASP A 94 5.99 7.44 10.84
CA ASP A 94 7.13 7.89 11.66
C ASP A 94 8.38 7.88 10.79
N ALA A 95 9.50 8.39 11.32
CA ALA A 95 10.80 8.31 10.68
C ALA A 95 11.05 6.87 10.23
N ARG A 96 11.41 6.73 8.94
CA ARG A 96 11.86 5.46 8.37
C ARG A 96 12.91 4.92 9.34
N PHE A 97 12.77 3.66 9.77
CA PHE A 97 13.57 2.95 10.77
C PHE A 97 13.10 2.97 12.24
N LEU A 98 12.28 3.93 12.67
CA LEU A 98 11.77 3.95 14.06
C LEU A 98 10.48 3.16 14.25
N LYS A 99 9.66 3.01 13.20
CA LYS A 99 8.43 2.22 13.24
C LYS A 99 8.36 1.20 12.12
N ARG A 100 8.18 -0.06 12.51
CA ARG A 100 7.87 -1.20 11.65
C ARG A 100 6.65 -1.92 12.22
N GLY A 101 6.15 -2.90 11.47
CA GLY A 101 5.01 -3.66 11.92
C GLY A 101 3.66 -2.97 11.73
N VAL A 102 2.73 -3.32 12.61
CA VAL A 102 1.34 -2.84 12.66
C VAL A 102 1.09 -2.10 13.97
N ASN A 103 0.10 -1.21 13.96
CA ASN A 103 -0.45 -0.63 15.19
C ASN A 103 -1.74 -1.35 15.63
N ASP A 104 -2.25 -1.00 16.81
CA ASP A 104 -3.46 -1.62 17.39
C ASP A 104 -4.73 -1.43 16.55
N GLN A 105 -4.69 -0.51 15.57
CA GLN A 105 -5.79 -0.23 14.65
C GLN A 105 -5.69 -1.00 13.32
N GLY A 106 -4.65 -1.82 13.12
CA GLY A 106 -4.42 -2.59 11.89
C GLY A 106 -3.77 -1.80 10.75
N TYR A 107 -3.21 -0.61 11.02
CA TYR A 107 -2.44 0.15 10.03
C TYR A 107 -0.96 -0.25 10.08
N VAL A 108 -0.43 -0.66 8.92
CA VAL A 108 0.97 -1.10 8.80
C VAL A 108 1.89 0.05 8.42
N ALA A 109 3.14 -0.02 8.88
CA ALA A 109 4.12 1.01 8.61
C ALA A 109 4.55 0.91 7.14
N ASN A 110 4.96 2.03 6.55
CA ASN A 110 5.41 2.08 5.14
C ASN A 110 4.37 1.52 4.14
N ASP A 111 3.09 1.63 4.48
CA ASP A 111 1.96 1.33 3.60
C ASP A 111 1.96 2.27 2.38
N VAL A 112 2.10 1.67 1.20
CA VAL A 112 2.08 2.33 -0.10
C VAL A 112 1.20 1.53 -1.06
N GLU A 113 0.25 2.22 -1.67
CA GLU A 113 -0.57 1.71 -2.75
C GLU A 113 -0.05 2.25 -4.08
N THR A 114 0.27 1.37 -5.02
CA THR A 114 0.73 1.72 -6.36
C THR A 114 -0.32 1.30 -7.37
N GLU A 115 -0.74 2.23 -8.22
CA GLU A 115 -1.72 2.01 -9.26
C GLU A 115 -1.14 2.37 -10.62
N GLN A 116 -1.21 1.41 -11.54
CA GLN A 116 -0.91 1.59 -12.94
C GLN A 116 -2.22 1.76 -13.70
N ILE A 117 -2.37 2.88 -14.38
CA ILE A 117 -3.53 3.18 -15.23
C ILE A 117 -3.04 3.19 -16.66
N VAL A 118 -3.66 2.38 -17.51
CA VAL A 118 -3.42 2.41 -18.96
C VAL A 118 -4.67 2.94 -19.63
N SER A 119 -4.50 3.96 -20.45
CA SER A 119 -5.58 4.56 -21.20
C SER A 119 -5.23 4.67 -22.68
N GLU A 120 -6.15 4.22 -23.52
CA GLU A 120 -6.07 4.46 -24.95
C GLU A 120 -6.94 5.66 -25.29
N MET A 121 -6.34 6.74 -25.79
CA MET A 121 -7.11 7.90 -26.24
C MET A 121 -7.36 7.75 -27.75
N SER A 122 -8.26 6.83 -28.11
CA SER A 122 -8.63 6.61 -29.51
C SER A 122 -9.31 7.86 -30.06
N ILE A 123 -8.67 8.56 -30.98
CA ILE A 123 -9.17 9.79 -31.63
C ILE A 123 -10.16 9.46 -32.76
N THR A 124 -10.90 8.35 -32.66
CA THR A 124 -11.83 7.95 -33.72
C THR A 124 -13.14 8.71 -33.54
N SER A 125 -13.66 9.27 -34.63
CA SER A 125 -14.94 10.01 -34.68
C SER A 125 -16.20 9.18 -34.36
N PHE A 126 -16.04 7.90 -34.01
CA PHE A 126 -17.11 7.00 -33.59
C PHE A 126 -17.08 6.78 -32.07
N HIS A 127 -17.36 7.82 -31.29
CA HIS A 127 -17.63 7.64 -29.85
C HIS A 127 -18.93 6.84 -29.69
N ARG A 128 -18.84 5.59 -29.23
CA ARG A 128 -20.01 4.81 -28.80
C ARG A 128 -20.37 5.23 -27.37
N SER A 129 -21.36 6.12 -27.29
CA SER A 129 -22.05 6.61 -26.09
C SER A 129 -21.19 7.50 -25.19
N GLY A 130 -21.59 8.77 -25.08
CA GLY A 130 -21.03 9.77 -24.15
C GLY A 130 -19.98 10.68 -24.79
N LEU A 131 -20.28 11.98 -24.88
CA LEU A 131 -19.25 13.00 -25.05
C LEU A 131 -18.40 12.94 -23.78
N TYR A 132 -17.08 12.69 -23.89
CA TYR A 132 -16.11 12.50 -22.79
C TYR A 132 -15.94 11.08 -22.20
N ASP A 133 -16.70 10.08 -22.65
CA ASP A 133 -16.44 8.70 -22.24
C ASP A 133 -15.36 8.10 -23.14
N ASN A 134 -14.14 7.96 -22.61
CA ASN A 134 -13.18 7.04 -23.18
C ASN A 134 -13.43 5.64 -22.58
N PRO A 135 -13.89 4.66 -23.38
CA PRO A 135 -14.28 3.34 -22.90
C PRO A 135 -13.09 2.44 -22.52
N HIS A 136 -11.85 2.90 -22.73
CA HIS A 136 -10.64 2.09 -22.63
C HIS A 136 -9.64 2.62 -21.61
N TYR A 137 -10.08 2.71 -20.36
CA TYR A 137 -9.19 2.77 -19.20
C TYR A 137 -9.09 1.41 -18.55
N THR A 138 -7.88 1.06 -18.14
CA THR A 138 -7.63 -0.06 -17.23
C THR A 138 -6.82 0.39 -16.03
N SER A 139 -7.09 -0.20 -14.87
CA SER A 139 -6.33 0.05 -13.65
C SER A 139 -5.90 -1.25 -13.00
N TYR A 140 -4.64 -1.28 -12.56
CA TYR A 140 -4.04 -2.36 -11.80
C TYR A 140 -3.40 -1.79 -10.54
N VAL A 141 -3.78 -2.36 -9.40
CA VAL A 141 -3.35 -1.88 -8.08
C VAL A 141 -2.48 -2.94 -7.42
N GLN A 142 -1.36 -2.51 -6.85
CA GLN A 142 -0.49 -3.30 -6.00
C GLN A 142 -0.31 -2.61 -4.66
N HIS A 143 -0.29 -3.40 -3.60
CA HIS A 143 -0.07 -2.93 -2.24
C HIS A 143 1.30 -3.38 -1.73
N ARG A 144 2.00 -2.49 -1.02
CA ARG A 144 3.23 -2.79 -0.30
C ARG A 144 3.17 -2.16 1.09
N GLY A 145 3.37 -2.96 2.13
CA GLY A 145 3.46 -2.48 3.51
C GLY A 145 4.47 -3.27 4.33
N SER A 146 4.63 -2.88 5.58
CA SER A 146 5.30 -3.71 6.59
C SER A 146 4.46 -4.95 6.90
N ILE A 147 5.12 -6.02 7.34
CA ILE A 147 4.45 -7.23 7.80
C ILE A 147 3.54 -6.88 9.00
N PRO A 148 2.27 -7.32 9.03
CA PRO A 148 1.31 -6.89 10.03
C PRO A 148 1.49 -7.61 11.38
N LEU A 149 2.68 -7.50 11.98
CA LEU A 149 3.02 -7.97 13.33
C LEU A 149 3.61 -6.83 14.14
N PHE A 150 3.71 -6.98 15.46
CA PHE A 150 4.44 -6.04 16.31
C PHE A 150 5.92 -6.40 16.34
N TRP A 151 6.69 -5.76 15.46
CA TRP A 151 8.12 -6.01 15.33
C TRP A 151 8.90 -4.73 15.06
N SER A 152 10.13 -4.74 15.54
CA SER A 152 11.10 -3.67 15.37
C SER A 152 12.39 -4.23 14.79
N GLN A 153 13.26 -3.31 14.37
CA GLN A 153 14.59 -3.64 13.91
C GLN A 153 15.53 -2.56 14.43
N ASP A 154 16.42 -2.91 15.35
CA ASP A 154 17.32 -1.95 15.96
C ASP A 154 18.38 -1.48 14.95
N VAL A 155 18.28 -0.23 14.55
CA VAL A 155 19.19 0.40 13.57
C VAL A 155 20.43 1.02 14.19
N THR A 156 20.57 1.00 15.51
CA THR A 156 21.81 1.45 16.18
C THR A 156 22.99 0.52 15.88
N ASN A 157 22.68 -0.73 15.56
CA ASN A 157 23.67 -1.72 15.19
C ASN A 157 24.10 -1.46 13.72
N MET A 158 25.36 -1.09 13.49
CA MET A 158 25.92 -0.81 12.15
C MET A 158 26.02 -2.06 11.24
N ALA A 159 25.30 -3.13 11.58
CA ALA A 159 25.21 -4.33 10.77
C ALA A 159 24.52 -4.01 9.43
N PRO A 160 24.98 -4.57 8.31
CA PRO A 160 24.37 -4.38 6.98
C PRO A 160 22.88 -4.75 6.93
N LYS A 161 22.45 -5.66 7.81
CA LYS A 161 21.05 -6.02 8.03
C LYS A 161 20.84 -6.26 9.53
N PRO A 162 20.27 -5.30 10.28
CA PRO A 162 20.03 -5.50 11.69
C PRO A 162 19.03 -6.66 11.93
N PRO A 163 19.11 -7.38 13.06
CA PRO A 163 18.19 -8.47 13.34
C PRO A 163 16.77 -7.96 13.56
N ILE A 164 15.78 -8.77 13.18
CA ILE A 164 14.38 -8.49 13.49
C ILE A 164 14.09 -8.94 14.93
N SER A 165 13.40 -8.10 15.70
CA SER A 165 12.91 -8.44 17.04
C SER A 165 11.39 -8.32 17.07
N ILE A 166 10.72 -9.38 17.55
CA ILE A 166 9.29 -9.33 17.86
C ILE A 166 9.15 -8.61 19.20
N ASP A 167 8.46 -7.47 19.19
CA ASP A 167 8.29 -6.64 20.39
C ASP A 167 7.17 -7.20 21.28
N PHE A 168 6.10 -7.68 20.63
CA PHE A 168 4.92 -8.20 21.29
C PHE A 168 4.32 -9.33 20.46
N LEU A 169 4.05 -10.47 21.11
CA LEU A 169 3.33 -11.57 20.51
C LEU A 169 1.83 -11.38 20.81
N ASP A 170 1.05 -11.10 19.78
CA ASP A 170 -0.41 -11.04 19.87
C ASP A 170 -0.98 -12.47 19.80
N PRO A 171 -1.48 -13.05 20.90
CA PRO A 171 -1.95 -14.45 20.92
C PRO A 171 -3.17 -14.68 20.04
N PHE A 172 -3.90 -13.63 19.68
CA PHE A 172 -5.12 -13.72 18.88
C PHE A 172 -4.95 -13.09 17.50
N TYR A 173 -3.75 -12.60 17.16
CA TYR A 173 -3.45 -11.91 15.90
C TYR A 173 -4.49 -10.84 15.53
N ALA A 174 -5.07 -10.15 16.52
CA ALA A 174 -6.15 -9.20 16.34
C ALA A 174 -5.73 -8.03 15.44
N ALA A 175 -4.52 -7.50 15.63
CA ALA A 175 -4.02 -6.39 14.80
C ALA A 175 -3.82 -6.82 13.33
N ALA A 176 -3.33 -8.05 13.11
CA ALA A 176 -3.18 -8.62 11.77
C ALA A 176 -4.55 -8.87 11.12
N ALA A 177 -5.51 -9.42 11.87
CA ALA A 177 -6.88 -9.62 11.41
C ALA A 177 -7.53 -8.29 10.97
N LEU A 178 -7.41 -7.24 11.78
CA LEU A 178 -7.91 -5.89 11.44
C LEU A 178 -7.25 -5.35 10.16
N HIS A 179 -5.94 -5.57 9.99
CA HIS A 179 -5.23 -5.18 8.78
C HIS A 179 -5.83 -5.85 7.53
N TYR A 180 -5.97 -7.17 7.55
CA TYR A 180 -6.50 -7.91 6.41
C TYR A 180 -7.97 -7.64 6.17
N ASP A 181 -8.78 -7.44 7.21
CA ASP A 181 -10.17 -7.00 7.07
C ASP A 181 -10.25 -5.66 6.32
N ASN A 182 -9.36 -4.72 6.63
CA ASN A 182 -9.27 -3.44 5.92
C ASN A 182 -8.79 -3.60 4.47
N MET A 183 -7.92 -4.58 4.20
CA MET A 183 -7.52 -4.90 2.83
C MET A 183 -8.69 -5.53 2.04
N PHE A 184 -9.42 -6.47 2.63
CA PHE A 184 -10.57 -7.13 1.99
C PHE A 184 -11.70 -6.15 1.71
N LYS A 185 -11.94 -5.20 2.62
CA LYS A 185 -12.91 -4.12 2.39
C LYS A 185 -12.53 -3.22 1.22
N ARG A 186 -11.23 -2.98 1.01
CA ARG A 186 -10.72 -2.08 -0.04
C ARG A 186 -10.57 -2.75 -1.40
N TYR A 187 -10.02 -3.96 -1.44
CA TYR A 187 -9.62 -4.63 -2.68
C TYR A 187 -10.45 -5.88 -3.01
N GLY A 188 -11.27 -6.36 -2.06
CA GLY A 188 -11.97 -7.63 -2.18
C GLY A 188 -11.05 -8.84 -1.99
N ALA A 189 -11.60 -10.03 -2.23
CA ALA A 189 -10.87 -11.29 -2.20
C ALA A 189 -10.59 -11.78 -3.63
N PRO A 190 -9.45 -12.46 -3.88
CA PRO A 190 -8.44 -12.86 -2.90
C PRO A 190 -7.34 -11.80 -2.69
N ILE A 191 -6.71 -11.82 -1.52
CA ILE A 191 -5.46 -11.09 -1.26
C ILE A 191 -4.29 -12.06 -1.38
N ILE A 192 -3.29 -11.68 -2.17
CA ILE A 192 -2.08 -12.47 -2.38
C ILE A 192 -0.92 -11.72 -1.75
N VAL A 193 -0.28 -12.32 -0.75
CA VAL A 193 0.86 -11.72 -0.04
C VAL A 193 2.15 -12.37 -0.47
N LEU A 194 3.03 -11.58 -1.07
CA LEU A 194 4.37 -12.01 -1.46
C LEU A 194 5.37 -11.63 -0.38
N ASN A 195 5.84 -12.63 0.37
CA ASN A 195 6.92 -12.45 1.32
C ASN A 195 8.27 -12.85 0.70
N LEU A 196 9.25 -11.96 0.78
CA LEU A 196 10.59 -12.13 0.21
C LEU A 196 11.69 -12.23 1.29
N ILE A 197 11.32 -12.44 2.55
CA ILE A 197 12.29 -12.64 3.62
C ILE A 197 13.13 -13.89 3.33
N LYS A 198 14.45 -13.75 3.47
CA LYS A 198 15.39 -14.88 3.36
C LYS A 198 15.37 -15.66 4.67
N LEU A 199 15.31 -16.98 4.57
CA LEU A 199 15.44 -17.87 5.73
C LEU A 199 16.82 -17.71 6.36
N GLY A 200 16.85 -17.49 7.68
CA GLY A 200 18.04 -17.19 8.44
C GLY A 200 17.69 -16.97 9.91
N LYS A 201 18.60 -17.37 10.81
CA LYS A 201 18.37 -17.31 12.26
C LYS A 201 17.93 -15.91 12.70
N GLY A 202 16.69 -15.79 13.18
CA GLY A 202 16.05 -14.55 13.65
C GLY A 202 14.95 -13.99 12.73
N ASP A 203 14.97 -14.33 11.43
CA ASP A 203 13.89 -14.00 10.50
C ASP A 203 12.80 -15.09 10.47
N ASP A 204 13.14 -16.28 10.98
CA ASP A 204 12.28 -17.47 11.01
C ASP A 204 11.06 -17.25 11.93
N ASP A 205 11.20 -16.53 13.05
CA ASP A 205 10.12 -16.25 14.00
C ASP A 205 8.98 -15.43 13.34
N VAL A 206 9.32 -14.44 12.51
CA VAL A 206 8.33 -13.63 11.78
C VAL A 206 7.55 -14.49 10.79
N MET A 207 8.23 -15.45 10.17
CA MET A 207 7.62 -16.38 9.21
C MET A 207 6.66 -17.33 9.91
N GLU A 208 7.11 -17.95 11.00
CA GLU A 208 6.28 -18.85 11.80
C GLU A 208 5.00 -18.16 12.29
N LEU A 209 5.11 -16.90 12.73
CA LEU A 209 3.95 -16.12 13.15
C LEU A 209 2.99 -15.77 12.01
N MET A 210 3.51 -15.51 10.81
CA MET A 210 2.68 -15.28 9.63
C MET A 210 1.94 -16.54 9.20
N GLU A 211 2.63 -17.69 9.22
CA GLU A 211 2.04 -18.99 8.90
C GLU A 211 0.99 -19.39 9.94
N GLY A 212 1.30 -19.24 11.24
CA GLY A 212 0.34 -19.47 12.32
C GLY A 212 -0.91 -18.61 12.22
N PHE A 213 -0.78 -17.32 11.87
CA PHE A 213 -1.94 -16.47 11.60
C PHE A 213 -2.80 -16.98 10.43
N ALA A 214 -2.15 -17.38 9.34
CA ALA A 214 -2.83 -17.87 8.14
C ALA A 214 -3.58 -19.18 8.41
N GLU A 215 -3.07 -20.03 9.30
CA GLU A 215 -3.72 -21.28 9.70
C GLU A 215 -4.86 -21.06 10.71
N GLU A 216 -4.68 -20.19 11.71
CA GLU A 216 -5.62 -20.05 12.84
C GLU A 216 -6.82 -19.13 12.53
N LYS A 217 -6.59 -17.97 11.88
CA LYS A 217 -7.63 -16.92 11.74
C LYS A 217 -8.28 -16.88 10.39
N LEU A 218 -7.61 -17.39 9.37
CA LEU A 218 -8.09 -17.38 8.00
C LEU A 218 -8.51 -18.79 7.64
N ASP A 219 -9.70 -19.19 8.09
CA ASP A 219 -10.30 -20.44 7.63
C ASP A 219 -10.39 -20.39 6.09
N ILE A 220 -9.58 -21.24 5.46
CA ILE A 220 -9.47 -21.61 4.04
C ILE A 220 -8.41 -20.89 3.16
N PRO A 221 -7.66 -21.65 2.32
CA PRO A 221 -6.94 -21.20 1.11
C PRO A 221 -7.80 -20.55 -0.02
N LYS A 222 -9.03 -20.08 0.25
CA LYS A 222 -9.99 -19.55 -0.76
C LYS A 222 -10.09 -18.02 -0.81
N LYS A 223 -9.67 -17.31 0.24
CA LYS A 223 -9.66 -15.83 0.28
C LYS A 223 -8.26 -15.23 0.33
N TYR A 224 -7.27 -16.04 0.65
CA TYR A 224 -5.94 -15.57 0.97
C TYR A 224 -4.89 -16.56 0.49
N ALA A 225 -3.81 -16.03 -0.09
CA ALA A 225 -2.64 -16.82 -0.47
C ALA A 225 -1.38 -16.11 0.00
N MET A 226 -0.67 -16.68 0.98
CA MET A 226 0.71 -16.31 1.27
C MET A 226 1.64 -17.07 0.33
N MET A 227 2.44 -16.30 -0.39
CA MET A 227 3.44 -16.78 -1.32
C MET A 227 4.81 -16.41 -0.77
N GLN A 228 5.58 -17.42 -0.36
CA GLN A 228 6.97 -17.24 -0.01
C GLN A 228 7.81 -17.30 -1.28
N ALA A 229 8.46 -16.18 -1.63
CA ALA A 229 9.56 -16.22 -2.57
C ALA A 229 10.82 -16.57 -1.78
N VAL A 230 11.15 -17.86 -1.73
CA VAL A 230 12.42 -18.29 -1.14
C VAL A 230 13.55 -17.69 -1.99
N GLY A 231 14.23 -16.69 -1.43
CA GLY A 231 15.53 -16.25 -1.95
C GLY A 231 16.46 -17.45 -1.90
N SER A 232 17.04 -17.81 -3.05
CA SER A 232 17.94 -18.96 -3.24
C SER A 232 18.85 -19.18 -2.03
N SER A 233 18.61 -20.29 -1.31
CA SER A 233 19.46 -20.77 -0.21
C SER A 233 20.80 -21.35 -0.70
N GLN A 234 21.02 -21.39 -2.01
CA GLN A 234 22.25 -21.89 -2.61
C GLN A 234 22.70 -20.94 -3.72
N GLY A 235 23.65 -20.04 -3.42
CA GLY A 235 24.64 -19.43 -4.32
C GLY A 235 24.24 -18.83 -5.69
N GLY A 236 23.00 -18.92 -6.13
CA GLY A 236 22.49 -18.43 -7.41
C GLY A 236 21.83 -17.08 -7.24
N ALA A 237 21.86 -16.28 -8.30
CA ALA A 237 21.21 -14.97 -8.37
C ALA A 237 19.80 -15.01 -7.76
N PRO A 238 19.38 -13.96 -7.02
CA PRO A 238 18.07 -13.94 -6.39
C PRO A 238 17.00 -14.23 -7.43
N LYS A 239 16.17 -15.26 -7.19
CA LYS A 239 14.98 -15.50 -8.01
C LYS A 239 14.21 -14.18 -8.04
N SER A 240 14.01 -13.61 -9.23
CA SER A 240 13.31 -12.34 -9.33
C SER A 240 11.90 -12.50 -8.76
N ARG A 241 11.28 -11.42 -8.24
CA ARG A 241 9.89 -11.47 -7.74
C ARG A 241 8.93 -12.15 -8.73
N TYR A 242 9.20 -11.92 -10.01
CA TYR A 242 8.53 -12.56 -11.14
C TYR A 242 8.71 -14.08 -11.18
N GLN A 243 9.92 -14.60 -11.01
CA GLN A 243 10.18 -16.04 -11.01
C GLN A 243 9.52 -16.78 -9.84
N ALA A 244 9.44 -16.14 -8.66
CA ALA A 244 8.69 -16.71 -7.54
C ALA A 244 7.18 -16.73 -7.81
N TYR A 245 6.64 -15.67 -8.40
CA TYR A 245 5.25 -15.60 -8.83
C TYR A 245 4.90 -16.65 -9.89
N GLU A 246 5.72 -16.76 -10.94
CA GLU A 246 5.59 -17.77 -12.00
C GLU A 246 5.69 -19.20 -11.47
N GLY A 247 6.62 -19.46 -10.55
CA GLY A 247 6.77 -20.77 -9.92
C GLY A 247 5.53 -21.19 -9.15
N TRP A 248 4.84 -20.24 -8.52
CA TRP A 248 3.61 -20.50 -7.79
C TRP A 248 2.37 -20.58 -8.69
N LEU A 249 2.27 -19.78 -9.76
CA LEU A 249 1.20 -19.95 -10.76
C LEU A 249 1.18 -21.37 -11.34
N LYS A 250 2.36 -22.00 -11.48
CA LYS A 250 2.51 -23.39 -11.91
C LYS A 250 2.05 -24.44 -10.87
N THR A 251 1.81 -24.05 -9.62
CA THR A 251 1.29 -24.97 -8.59
C THR A 251 -0.22 -25.20 -8.71
N GLU A 252 -0.90 -24.53 -9.66
CA GLU A 252 -2.34 -24.60 -9.94
C GLU A 252 -3.26 -24.28 -8.74
N LYS A 253 -2.71 -23.84 -7.61
CA LYS A 253 -3.47 -23.44 -6.40
C LYS A 253 -4.31 -22.17 -6.62
N LEU A 254 -4.11 -21.43 -7.71
CA LEU A 254 -4.91 -20.27 -8.11
C LEU A 254 -4.95 -20.11 -9.64
N VAL A 255 -6.15 -20.07 -10.23
CA VAL A 255 -6.35 -19.71 -11.65
C VAL A 255 -6.71 -18.23 -11.72
N VAL A 256 -5.79 -17.39 -12.23
CA VAL A 256 -6.01 -15.95 -12.40
C VAL A 256 -6.37 -15.65 -13.86
N ASN A 257 -7.56 -15.11 -14.11
CA ASN A 257 -7.88 -14.48 -15.39
C ASN A 257 -8.17 -12.99 -15.16
N SER A 258 -7.32 -12.14 -15.77
CA SER A 258 -7.50 -10.69 -15.95
C SER A 258 -7.98 -9.89 -14.73
N ASN A 259 -7.13 -9.73 -13.71
CA ASN A 259 -7.40 -8.92 -12.50
C ASN A 259 -7.15 -7.41 -12.70
N HIS A 260 -7.76 -6.82 -13.73
CA HIS A 260 -7.61 -5.39 -14.00
C HIS A 260 -9.00 -4.77 -14.10
N TYR A 261 -9.17 -3.58 -13.54
CA TYR A 261 -10.39 -2.81 -13.77
C TYR A 261 -10.48 -2.45 -15.25
N HIS A 262 -11.68 -2.51 -15.84
CA HIS A 262 -11.92 -2.04 -17.21
C HIS A 262 -13.25 -1.31 -17.29
N ASN A 263 -13.26 -0.12 -17.90
CA ASN A 263 -14.44 0.75 -17.97
C ASN A 263 -15.39 0.44 -19.15
N SER A 264 -15.38 -0.78 -19.69
CA SER A 264 -16.27 -1.14 -20.80
C SER A 264 -17.74 -1.15 -20.35
N SER A 265 -18.63 -0.60 -21.18
CA SER A 265 -20.09 -0.58 -20.99
C SER A 265 -20.75 -1.96 -21.02
N ASP A 266 -20.01 -3.02 -21.33
CA ASP A 266 -20.48 -4.39 -21.24
C ASP A 266 -20.52 -4.87 -19.78
N LYS A 267 -21.72 -4.89 -19.18
CA LYS A 267 -22.01 -5.42 -17.83
C LYS A 267 -21.54 -6.86 -17.57
N LYS A 268 -21.05 -7.56 -18.61
CA LYS A 268 -20.50 -8.91 -18.51
C LYS A 268 -19.03 -8.94 -18.08
N ASP A 269 -18.25 -7.89 -18.30
CA ASP A 269 -16.81 -7.89 -17.94
C ASP A 269 -16.54 -7.45 -16.49
N THR A 270 -17.46 -6.71 -15.88
CA THR A 270 -17.43 -6.42 -14.43
C THR A 270 -17.73 -7.66 -13.56
N GLN A 271 -18.13 -8.78 -14.16
CA GLN A 271 -18.44 -10.05 -13.49
C GLN A 271 -17.57 -11.24 -13.91
N ARG A 272 -16.34 -11.04 -14.40
CA ARG A 272 -15.35 -12.13 -14.41
C ARG A 272 -14.83 -12.35 -12.98
N ARG A 273 -15.72 -12.76 -12.09
CA ARG A 273 -15.41 -13.21 -10.73
C ARG A 273 -14.64 -14.52 -10.80
N PHE A 274 -13.64 -14.62 -9.93
CA PHE A 274 -12.81 -15.79 -9.67
C PHE A 274 -13.60 -17.09 -9.76
N LYS A 275 -13.17 -18.01 -10.63
CA LYS A 275 -13.53 -19.43 -10.53
C LYS A 275 -12.30 -20.19 -10.09
N ILE A 276 -12.24 -20.50 -8.81
CA ILE A 276 -11.32 -21.50 -8.27
C ILE A 276 -11.90 -22.86 -8.73
N LYS A 277 -11.08 -23.70 -9.38
CA LYS A 277 -11.49 -25.07 -9.71
C LYS A 277 -11.76 -25.82 -8.39
N GLU A 278 -12.89 -26.51 -8.34
CA GLU A 278 -13.25 -27.44 -7.24
C GLU A 278 -12.26 -28.59 -7.15
#